data_AF-A0AAV9BVT2-F1
#
_entry.id   AF-A0AAV9BVT2-F1
#
_cell.length_a   1.000
_cell.length_b   1.000
_cell.length_c   1.000
_cell.angle_alpha   90.00
_cell.angle_beta   90.00
_cell.angle_gamma   90.00
#
_symmetry.space_group_name_H-M   'P 1'
#
loop_
_entity.id
_entity.type
_entity.pdbx_description
1 polymer ?
#
loop_
_entity_poly.entity_id
_entity_poly.type
_entity_poly.pdbx_seq_one_letter_code
_entity_poly.pdbx_strand_id
1 'polypeptide(L)'
;MGGYLDERNCDEVFSMMSQVVKNIDEGRLKMKGYCPIVTDLALKKKATRVFMCYTRKWLCIGLYIVFGGESLLLKEDRNSEQDDLLLKMIIERQFFSHIGLAKSYSYNKLVEGLYRPGYYEALGNIILKRFLLFVLILDRAKSQSALPLKYGIDGIDGGSPPLFCCQSNIKSSRQVICEFLSEVMHGEGDLLSHLAIVGYKVTYQQLPLAEYNFRITSLFEDLQDGLRLGRAIQLLQSDASIVSKLMAPSDNSKKSLHNCGVAMQYLKKAGVPLSDKDGVIIVAEDVLNGDKELTLSILWNMFVYLQIPLLINKTLLADEIASVKGCDMSIRNIVHILNYVVQYSLQAIGEKFGIKVDDFSSMVDGKALKCLVDFYFGDEPHGCNIFEVVPHHLYGF
;
A
#
# COMPACT_ATOMS: atom_id res chain seq x y z
N MET A 1 6.83 18.31 9.99
CA MET A 1 6.26 18.23 8.62
C MET A 1 7.19 17.55 7.63
N GLY A 2 8.51 17.74 7.68
CA GLY A 2 9.47 17.20 6.69
C GLY A 2 9.59 15.67 6.54
N GLY A 3 8.75 14.87 7.21
CA GLY A 3 8.68 13.41 7.01
C GLY A 3 7.51 12.94 6.15
N TYR A 4 6.52 13.80 5.84
CA TYR A 4 5.28 13.41 5.15
C TYR A 4 4.88 14.34 3.99
N LEU A 5 5.39 15.56 3.93
CA LEU A 5 5.12 16.53 2.87
C LEU A 5 6.43 17.25 2.51
N ASP A 6 6.71 17.39 1.21
CA ASP A 6 7.81 18.23 0.73
C ASP A 6 7.45 19.73 0.79
N GLU A 7 8.45 20.60 0.64
CA GLU A 7 8.30 22.06 0.74
C GLU A 7 7.36 22.63 -0.34
N ARG A 8 7.48 22.14 -1.58
CA ARG A 8 6.65 22.59 -2.71
C ARG A 8 5.16 22.31 -2.52
N ASN A 9 4.82 21.19 -1.91
CA ASN A 9 3.43 20.86 -1.63
C ASN A 9 2.89 21.57 -0.38
N CYS A 10 3.75 21.90 0.58
CA CYS A 10 3.36 22.80 1.66
C CYS A 10 2.94 24.16 1.09
N ASP A 11 3.68 24.68 0.12
CA ASP A 11 3.33 25.92 -0.60
C ASP A 11 2.02 25.77 -1.41
N GLU A 12 1.83 24.64 -2.10
CA GLU A 12 0.59 24.37 -2.84
C GLU A 12 -0.63 24.33 -1.89
N VAL A 13 -0.53 23.59 -0.78
CA VAL A 13 -1.58 23.54 0.25
C VAL A 13 -1.85 24.93 0.80
N PHE A 14 -0.82 25.70 1.13
CA PHE A 14 -0.96 27.05 1.65
C PHE A 14 -1.64 27.98 0.65
N SER A 15 -1.25 27.92 -0.62
CA SER A 15 -1.85 28.70 -1.71
C SER A 15 -3.33 28.34 -1.89
N MET A 16 -3.67 27.05 -1.97
CA MET A 16 -5.06 26.60 -2.10
C MET A 16 -5.91 27.01 -0.91
N MET A 17 -5.40 26.82 0.31
CA MET A 17 -6.12 27.19 1.52
C MET A 17 -6.29 28.70 1.66
N SER A 18 -5.31 29.51 1.26
CA SER A 18 -5.43 30.97 1.26
C SER A 18 -6.59 31.43 0.37
N GLN A 19 -6.72 30.84 -0.82
CA GLN A 19 -7.82 31.16 -1.73
C GLN A 19 -9.17 30.69 -1.18
N VAL A 20 -9.25 29.48 -0.62
CA VAL A 20 -10.48 28.97 0.02
C VAL A 20 -10.89 29.83 1.20
N VAL A 21 -9.96 30.15 2.10
CA VAL A 21 -10.21 30.98 3.28
C VAL A 21 -10.76 32.35 2.87
N LYS A 22 -10.17 32.98 1.83
CA LYS A 22 -10.68 34.23 1.27
C LYS A 22 -12.14 34.09 0.80
N ASN A 23 -12.47 33.03 0.07
CA ASN A 23 -13.85 32.82 -0.42
C ASN A 23 -14.84 32.53 0.72
N ILE A 24 -14.39 31.89 1.81
CA ILE A 24 -15.20 31.70 3.01
C ILE A 24 -15.42 33.03 3.74
N ASP A 25 -14.37 33.83 3.90
CA ASP A 25 -14.43 35.12 4.60
C ASP A 25 -15.24 36.17 3.83
N GLU A 26 -15.21 36.13 2.50
CA GLU A 26 -16.09 36.94 1.63
C GLU A 26 -17.53 36.39 1.56
N GLY A 27 -17.82 35.25 2.19
CA GLY A 27 -19.15 34.64 2.24
C GLY A 27 -19.60 33.97 0.94
N ARG A 28 -18.68 33.75 -0.02
CA ARG A 28 -18.94 33.03 -1.28
C ARG A 28 -19.05 31.53 -1.07
N LEU A 29 -18.32 30.99 -0.09
CA LEU A 29 -18.46 29.63 0.42
C LEU A 29 -18.93 29.67 1.86
N LYS A 30 -20.15 29.22 2.15
CA LYS A 30 -20.69 29.25 3.52
C LYS A 30 -21.63 28.09 3.80
N MET A 31 -21.68 27.71 5.07
CA MET A 31 -22.68 26.77 5.58
C MET A 31 -24.07 27.42 5.67
N LYS A 32 -25.11 26.58 5.71
CA LYS A 32 -26.49 27.01 6.02
C LYS A 32 -26.54 27.69 7.39
N GLY A 33 -27.52 28.58 7.55
CA GLY A 33 -27.76 29.28 8.82
C GLY A 33 -27.91 28.31 9.99
N TYR A 34 -27.57 28.79 11.20
CA TYR A 34 -27.58 27.98 12.43
C TYR A 34 -26.61 26.79 12.44
N CYS A 35 -25.69 26.67 11.48
CA CYS A 35 -24.62 25.66 11.41
C CYS A 35 -25.12 24.22 11.70
N PRO A 36 -25.76 23.56 10.72
CA PRO A 36 -26.41 22.26 10.92
C PRO A 36 -25.51 21.16 11.48
N ILE A 37 -24.19 21.20 11.21
CA ILE A 37 -23.21 20.26 11.78
C ILE A 37 -23.22 20.25 13.32
N VAL A 38 -23.60 21.37 13.94
CA VAL A 38 -23.59 21.54 15.40
C VAL A 38 -24.99 21.41 15.98
N THR A 39 -26.00 21.93 15.28
CA THR A 39 -27.38 22.02 15.77
C THR A 39 -28.23 20.80 15.45
N ASP A 40 -27.93 20.08 14.37
CA ASP A 40 -28.62 18.84 13.99
C ASP A 40 -27.79 17.62 14.42
N LEU A 41 -28.36 16.80 15.31
CA LEU A 41 -27.70 15.62 15.86
C LEU A 41 -27.43 14.54 14.80
N ALA A 42 -28.30 14.39 13.81
CA ALA A 42 -28.13 13.40 12.75
C ALA A 42 -26.99 13.81 11.81
N LEU A 43 -26.96 15.09 11.40
CA LEU A 43 -25.87 15.63 10.58
C LEU A 43 -24.53 15.63 11.34
N LYS A 44 -24.54 15.95 12.65
CA LYS A 44 -23.36 15.82 13.50
C LYS A 44 -22.84 14.38 13.53
N LYS A 45 -23.72 13.40 13.76
CA LYS A 45 -23.35 11.98 13.75
C LYS A 45 -22.80 11.53 12.39
N LYS A 46 -23.40 11.98 11.29
CA LYS A 46 -22.90 11.72 9.93
C LYS A 46 -21.50 12.32 9.74
N ALA A 47 -21.30 13.58 10.11
CA ALA A 47 -20.01 14.26 10.05
C ALA A 47 -18.93 13.55 10.86
N THR A 48 -19.24 13.12 12.09
CA THR A 48 -18.33 12.31 12.92
C THR A 48 -18.00 10.98 12.24
N ARG A 49 -18.98 10.29 11.64
CA ARG A 49 -18.77 9.03 10.92
C ARG A 49 -17.82 9.21 9.72
N VAL A 50 -17.89 10.34 9.02
CA VAL A 50 -16.96 10.65 7.92
C VAL A 50 -15.50 10.68 8.41
N PHE A 51 -15.22 11.29 9.56
CA PHE A 51 -13.88 11.26 10.15
C PHE A 51 -13.43 9.84 10.53
N MET A 52 -14.34 9.05 11.12
CA MET A 52 -14.05 7.66 11.51
C MET A 52 -13.87 6.71 10.32
N CYS A 53 -14.04 7.18 9.08
CA CYS A 53 -13.70 6.42 7.88
C CYS A 53 -12.20 6.42 7.58
N TYR A 54 -11.44 7.39 8.11
CA TYR A 54 -9.98 7.39 8.01
C TYR A 54 -9.37 6.34 8.93
N THR A 55 -8.24 5.75 8.53
CA THR A 55 -7.48 4.93 9.47
C THR A 55 -6.96 5.80 10.61
N ARG A 56 -6.83 5.20 11.79
CA ARG A 56 -6.44 5.91 13.02
C ARG A 56 -5.21 6.80 12.85
N LYS A 57 -4.17 6.26 12.20
CA LYS A 57 -2.91 6.99 11.98
C LYS A 57 -3.13 8.29 11.21
N TRP A 58 -3.87 8.24 10.11
CA TRP A 58 -4.15 9.42 9.30
C TRP A 58 -5.14 10.38 9.97
N LEU A 59 -6.14 9.86 10.69
CA LEU A 59 -7.05 10.70 11.47
C LEU A 59 -6.29 11.51 12.53
N CYS A 60 -5.38 10.87 13.28
CA CYS A 60 -4.54 11.55 14.27
C CYS A 60 -3.64 12.61 13.61
N ILE A 61 -2.99 12.29 12.49
CA ILE A 61 -2.15 13.24 11.74
C ILE A 61 -2.97 14.47 11.31
N GLY A 62 -4.15 14.26 10.73
CA GLY A 62 -4.99 15.36 10.27
C GLY A 62 -5.48 16.24 11.43
N LEU A 63 -5.90 15.64 12.54
CA LEU A 63 -6.34 16.39 13.73
C LEU A 63 -5.18 17.16 14.37
N TYR A 64 -4.00 16.55 14.47
CA TYR A 64 -2.80 17.20 14.98
C TYR A 64 -2.46 18.47 14.19
N ILE A 65 -2.58 18.42 12.87
CA ILE A 65 -2.28 19.55 11.98
C ILE A 65 -3.34 20.64 12.13
N VAL A 66 -4.63 20.28 12.15
CA VAL A 66 -5.73 21.24 12.31
C VAL A 66 -5.67 21.97 13.66
N PHE A 67 -5.24 21.29 14.72
CA PHE A 67 -5.13 21.88 16.06
C PHE A 67 -3.76 22.51 16.36
N GLY A 68 -2.82 22.54 15.40
CA GLY A 68 -1.55 23.25 15.57
C GLY A 68 -0.54 22.55 16.49
N GLY A 69 -0.65 21.24 16.66
CA GLY A 69 0.42 20.41 17.23
C GLY A 69 0.36 20.10 18.72
N GLU A 70 -0.73 20.43 19.42
CA GLU A 70 -0.90 20.06 20.82
C GLU A 70 -1.38 18.60 20.98
N SER A 71 -0.40 17.69 21.17
CA SER A 71 -0.51 16.43 21.93
C SER A 71 -1.66 15.45 21.61
N LEU A 72 -1.91 15.14 20.33
CA LEU A 72 -2.82 14.03 19.94
C LEU A 72 -2.12 12.77 19.40
N LEU A 73 -0.81 12.64 19.59
CA LEU A 73 -0.10 11.41 19.24
C LEU A 73 -0.42 10.34 20.30
N LEU A 74 -1.51 9.60 20.08
CA LEU A 74 -1.83 8.39 20.81
C LEU A 74 -0.64 7.42 20.66
N LYS A 75 -0.07 7.00 21.79
CA LYS A 75 1.01 5.99 21.82
C LYS A 75 0.46 4.67 21.26
N GLU A 76 1.27 3.96 20.47
CA GLU A 76 0.86 2.79 19.66
C GLU A 76 0.42 1.54 20.46
N ASP A 77 0.23 1.61 21.79
CA ASP A 77 -0.01 0.43 22.64
C ASP A 77 -1.19 0.59 23.63
N ARG A 78 -2.41 0.88 23.14
CA ARG A 78 -3.63 0.80 23.96
C ARG A 78 -4.82 0.19 23.22
N ASN A 79 -5.74 -0.36 24.03
CA ASN A 79 -6.94 -1.08 23.62
C ASN A 79 -7.75 -0.27 22.59
N SER A 80 -7.96 -0.85 21.40
CA SER A 80 -8.40 -0.14 20.20
C SER A 80 -9.75 0.57 20.36
N GLU A 81 -10.71 -0.01 21.08
CA GLU A 81 -12.03 0.59 21.26
C GLU A 81 -12.03 1.89 22.09
N GLN A 82 -11.19 1.95 23.13
CA GLN A 82 -11.12 3.13 24.01
C GLN A 82 -10.54 4.35 23.28
N ASP A 83 -9.60 4.10 22.37
CA ASP A 83 -8.97 5.14 21.55
C ASP A 83 -9.93 5.70 20.50
N ASP A 84 -10.78 4.86 19.90
CA ASP A 84 -11.78 5.30 18.92
C ASP A 84 -12.85 6.17 19.59
N LEU A 85 -13.26 5.83 20.82
CA LEU A 85 -14.15 6.67 21.63
C LEU A 85 -13.51 8.03 21.95
N LEU A 86 -12.22 8.05 22.26
CA LEU A 86 -11.47 9.27 22.53
C LEU A 86 -11.38 10.16 21.29
N LEU A 87 -11.04 9.60 20.12
CA LEU A 87 -10.98 10.35 18.86
C LEU A 87 -12.35 10.93 18.50
N LYS A 88 -13.40 10.14 18.67
CA LYS A 88 -14.78 10.60 18.49
C LYS A 88 -15.11 11.77 19.42
N MET A 89 -14.73 11.67 20.69
CA MET A 89 -14.93 12.75 21.67
C MET A 89 -14.17 14.02 21.28
N ILE A 90 -12.91 13.90 20.79
CA ILE A 90 -12.12 15.04 20.31
C ILE A 90 -12.82 15.73 19.13
N ILE A 91 -13.28 14.95 18.15
CA ILE A 91 -14.00 15.51 17.00
C ILE A 91 -15.25 16.27 17.47
N GLU A 92 -16.06 15.64 18.32
CA GLU A 92 -17.33 16.22 18.77
C GLU A 92 -17.17 17.43 19.69
N ARG A 93 -16.12 17.47 20.52
CA ARG A 93 -15.89 18.51 21.52
C ARG A 93 -14.91 19.60 21.10
N GLN A 94 -14.00 19.32 20.17
CA GLN A 94 -12.96 20.28 19.75
C GLN A 94 -13.07 20.66 18.28
N PHE A 95 -13.36 19.70 17.39
CA PHE A 95 -13.42 20.00 15.96
C PHE A 95 -14.66 20.85 15.63
N PHE A 96 -15.83 20.42 16.10
CA PHE A 96 -17.12 21.09 15.91
C PHE A 96 -17.38 22.23 16.91
N SER A 97 -16.40 22.62 17.70
CA SER A 97 -16.54 23.69 18.68
C SER A 97 -15.36 24.66 18.63
N HIS A 98 -15.51 25.83 19.22
CA HIS A 98 -14.40 26.75 19.41
C HIS A 98 -14.59 27.53 20.72
N ILE A 99 -13.77 27.23 21.73
CA ILE A 99 -13.90 27.78 23.09
C ILE A 99 -13.78 29.31 23.10
N GLY A 100 -12.80 29.88 22.37
CA GLY A 100 -12.62 31.33 22.27
C GLY A 100 -13.86 32.05 21.70
N LEU A 101 -14.35 31.56 20.54
CA LEU A 101 -15.58 32.03 19.91
C LEU A 101 -16.79 31.92 20.85
N ALA A 102 -17.02 30.76 21.47
CA ALA A 102 -18.13 30.54 22.39
C ALA A 102 -18.12 31.54 23.55
N LYS A 103 -16.95 31.82 24.14
CA LYS A 103 -16.79 32.85 25.17
C LYS A 103 -17.13 34.25 24.66
N SER A 104 -16.66 34.62 23.47
CA SER A 104 -16.88 35.95 22.88
C SER A 104 -18.35 36.23 22.49
N TYR A 105 -19.10 35.18 22.12
CA TYR A 105 -20.52 35.28 21.76
C TYR A 105 -21.48 34.93 22.89
N SER A 106 -20.98 34.53 24.07
CA SER A 106 -21.86 34.20 25.21
C SER A 106 -22.72 35.39 25.63
N TYR A 107 -24.02 35.17 25.80
CA TYR A 107 -24.89 36.15 26.46
C TYR A 107 -24.58 36.26 27.95
N ASN A 108 -24.38 35.10 28.58
CA ASN A 108 -24.02 34.98 29.98
C ASN A 108 -22.89 33.95 30.12
N LYS A 109 -21.78 34.35 30.77
CA LYS A 109 -20.64 33.45 31.02
C LYS A 109 -20.96 32.30 31.99
N LEU A 110 -22.08 32.38 32.70
CA LEU A 110 -22.55 31.37 33.66
C LEU A 110 -23.52 30.35 33.05
N VAL A 111 -24.03 30.59 31.83
CA VAL A 111 -25.00 29.70 31.16
C VAL A 111 -24.48 29.30 29.79
N GLU A 112 -24.12 28.04 29.63
CA GLU A 112 -23.69 27.49 28.35
C GLU A 112 -24.86 27.35 27.36
N GLY A 113 -24.57 27.48 26.06
CA GLY A 113 -25.53 27.24 24.99
C GLY A 113 -26.35 28.45 24.52
N LEU A 114 -26.28 29.59 25.22
CA LEU A 114 -26.94 30.84 24.81
C LEU A 114 -25.94 31.82 24.18
N TYR A 115 -25.97 31.92 22.85
CA TYR A 115 -25.05 32.73 22.06
C TYR A 115 -25.75 33.87 21.32
N ARG A 116 -25.05 34.99 21.19
CA ARG A 116 -25.45 36.17 20.40
C ARG A 116 -25.59 35.82 18.91
N PRO A 117 -26.43 36.55 18.15
CA PRO A 117 -26.55 36.40 16.70
C PRO A 117 -25.18 36.47 16.00
N GLY A 118 -24.98 35.66 14.95
CA GLY A 118 -23.70 35.57 14.24
C GLY A 118 -22.77 34.47 14.74
N TYR A 119 -23.04 33.87 15.91
CA TYR A 119 -22.18 32.82 16.48
C TYR A 119 -22.08 31.60 15.57
N TYR A 120 -23.22 31.09 15.08
CA TYR A 120 -23.25 29.88 14.28
C TYR A 120 -22.66 30.09 12.89
N GLU A 121 -22.81 31.29 12.33
CA GLU A 121 -22.19 31.70 11.07
C GLU A 121 -20.66 31.71 11.22
N ALA A 122 -20.14 32.35 12.28
CA ALA A 122 -18.71 32.37 12.57
C ALA A 122 -18.16 30.97 12.87
N LEU A 123 -18.90 30.15 13.63
CA LEU A 123 -18.50 28.78 13.93
C LEU A 123 -18.50 27.91 12.68
N GLY A 124 -19.50 28.05 11.80
CA GLY A 124 -19.56 27.36 10.51
C GLY A 124 -18.34 27.68 9.64
N ASN A 125 -17.92 28.93 9.58
CA ASN A 125 -16.70 29.33 8.86
C ASN A 125 -15.44 28.67 9.45
N ILE A 126 -15.32 28.60 10.77
CA ILE A 126 -14.20 27.91 11.43
C ILE A 126 -14.20 26.42 11.09
N ILE A 127 -15.34 25.74 11.22
CA ILE A 127 -15.46 24.31 10.93
C ILE A 127 -15.15 24.03 9.45
N LEU A 128 -15.66 24.86 8.54
CA LEU A 128 -15.41 24.72 7.10
C LEU A 128 -13.92 24.83 6.77
N LYS A 129 -13.24 25.86 7.30
CA LYS A 129 -11.79 26.04 7.13
C LYS A 129 -11.00 24.86 7.67
N ARG A 130 -11.33 24.39 8.88
CA ARG A 130 -10.68 23.22 9.51
C ARG A 130 -10.88 21.96 8.69
N PHE A 131 -12.09 21.71 8.20
CA PHE A 131 -12.42 20.52 7.43
C PHE A 131 -11.72 20.49 6.07
N LEU A 132 -11.75 21.58 5.33
CA LEU A 132 -11.07 21.65 4.03
C LEU A 132 -9.54 21.56 4.20
N LEU A 133 -8.97 22.16 5.25
CA LEU A 133 -7.56 21.98 5.59
C LEU A 133 -7.23 20.51 5.90
N PHE A 134 -8.05 19.85 6.73
CA PHE A 134 -7.90 18.45 7.11
C PHE A 134 -7.85 17.54 5.88
N VAL A 135 -8.85 17.65 5.01
CA VAL A 135 -8.96 16.80 3.81
C VAL A 135 -7.81 17.08 2.85
N LEU A 136 -7.50 18.35 2.57
CA LEU A 136 -6.46 18.71 1.61
C LEU A 136 -5.08 18.21 2.02
N ILE A 137 -4.72 18.38 3.30
CA ILE A 137 -3.41 17.96 3.79
C ILE A 137 -3.27 16.44 3.75
N LEU A 138 -4.30 15.71 4.16
CA LEU A 138 -4.28 14.25 4.09
C LEU A 138 -4.26 13.75 2.64
N ASP A 139 -4.99 14.40 1.73
CA ASP A 139 -4.97 14.11 0.30
C ASP A 139 -3.55 14.24 -0.27
N ARG A 140 -2.86 15.35 0.02
CA ARG A 140 -1.51 15.60 -0.50
C ARG A 140 -0.46 14.73 0.17
N ALA A 141 -0.51 14.61 1.50
CA ALA A 141 0.42 13.77 2.24
C ALA A 141 0.33 12.33 1.77
N LYS A 142 -0.89 11.80 1.59
CA LYS A 142 -1.10 10.43 1.14
C LYS A 142 -0.70 10.24 -0.33
N SER A 143 -1.03 11.19 -1.20
CA SER A 143 -0.66 11.12 -2.63
C SER A 143 0.86 11.11 -2.84
N GLN A 144 1.64 11.64 -1.89
CA GLN A 144 3.11 11.62 -1.91
C GLN A 144 3.72 10.46 -1.14
N SER A 145 3.08 10.03 -0.04
CA SER A 145 3.53 8.88 0.75
C SER A 145 3.14 7.55 0.12
N ALA A 146 2.26 7.55 -0.89
CA ALA A 146 2.16 6.46 -1.83
C ALA A 146 3.53 6.34 -2.50
N LEU A 147 4.35 5.40 -2.03
CA LEU A 147 5.56 5.05 -2.75
C LEU A 147 5.16 4.78 -4.21
N PRO A 148 5.95 5.21 -5.21
CA PRO A 148 5.67 4.86 -6.60
C PRO A 148 5.38 3.36 -6.65
N LEU A 149 4.37 2.91 -7.41
CA LEU A 149 3.96 1.50 -7.50
C LEU A 149 5.13 0.51 -7.72
N LYS A 150 6.27 1.02 -8.21
CA LYS A 150 7.56 0.34 -8.31
C LYS A 150 8.10 -0.18 -6.97
N TYR A 151 7.83 0.50 -5.86
CA TYR A 151 8.37 0.22 -4.52
C TYR A 151 7.32 -0.32 -3.54
N GLY A 152 6.06 -0.50 -3.97
CA GLY A 152 5.07 -1.23 -3.20
C GLY A 152 3.61 -0.82 -3.43
N ILE A 153 2.70 -1.60 -2.86
CA ILE A 153 1.28 -1.28 -2.67
C ILE A 153 1.12 -0.73 -1.24
N ASP A 154 0.31 0.31 -1.10
CA ASP A 154 -0.05 0.92 0.19
C ASP A 154 -0.29 -0.14 1.28
N GLY A 155 0.51 -0.10 2.36
CA GLY A 155 0.32 -0.89 3.57
C GLY A 155 0.84 -2.33 3.55
N ILE A 156 1.53 -2.78 2.49
CA ILE A 156 1.90 -4.20 2.32
C ILE A 156 3.42 -4.42 2.21
N ASP A 157 4.10 -3.78 1.26
CA ASP A 157 5.52 -4.04 0.95
C ASP A 157 6.34 -2.74 0.85
N GLY A 158 6.23 -1.89 1.86
CA GLY A 158 6.92 -0.59 1.93
C GLY A 158 6.02 0.61 1.67
N GLY A 159 4.80 0.41 1.17
CA GLY A 159 3.81 1.49 1.00
C GLY A 159 3.28 2.03 2.34
N SER A 160 2.86 3.30 2.35
CA SER A 160 2.21 3.89 3.55
C SER A 160 0.84 3.23 3.84
N PRO A 161 0.41 3.12 5.11
CA PRO A 161 -0.89 2.49 5.45
C PRO A 161 -2.06 3.14 4.70
N PRO A 162 -3.15 2.39 4.39
CA PRO A 162 -4.33 2.93 3.71
C PRO A 162 -4.86 4.20 4.39
N LEU A 163 -5.35 5.15 3.59
CA LEU A 163 -5.92 6.39 4.11
C LEU A 163 -7.26 6.13 4.80
N PHE A 164 -8.08 5.28 4.18
CA PHE A 164 -9.41 4.92 4.63
C PHE A 164 -9.45 3.47 5.11
N CYS A 165 -10.25 3.20 6.13
CA CYS A 165 -10.49 1.87 6.66
C CYS A 165 -11.11 0.95 5.60
N CYS A 166 -10.75 -0.34 5.60
CA CYS A 166 -11.25 -1.31 4.62
C CYS A 166 -12.79 -1.42 4.66
N GLN A 167 -13.39 -1.37 5.86
CA GLN A 167 -14.84 -1.43 6.06
C GLN A 167 -15.59 -0.14 5.71
N SER A 168 -14.90 0.96 5.40
CA SER A 168 -15.55 2.22 5.05
C SER A 168 -16.09 2.19 3.62
N ASN A 169 -17.23 2.85 3.39
CA ASN A 169 -17.75 3.11 2.04
C ASN A 169 -17.08 4.32 1.36
N ILE A 170 -16.29 5.09 2.10
CA ILE A 170 -15.59 6.28 1.60
C ILE A 170 -14.17 5.86 1.22
N LYS A 171 -13.82 6.03 -0.06
CA LYS A 171 -12.53 5.61 -0.63
C LYS A 171 -11.80 6.75 -1.37
N SER A 172 -12.29 7.98 -1.29
CA SER A 172 -11.66 9.14 -1.93
C SER A 172 -11.90 10.43 -1.15
N SER A 173 -10.97 11.37 -1.28
CA SER A 173 -11.09 12.71 -0.67
C SER A 173 -12.32 13.46 -1.20
N ARG A 174 -12.69 13.24 -2.47
CA ARG A 174 -13.92 13.80 -3.06
C ARG A 174 -15.19 13.28 -2.39
N GLN A 175 -15.26 11.98 -2.12
CA GLN A 175 -16.39 11.40 -1.38
C GLN A 175 -16.46 11.92 0.06
N VAL A 176 -15.32 12.08 0.74
CA VAL A 176 -15.26 12.70 2.08
C VAL A 176 -15.93 14.07 2.07
N ILE A 177 -15.59 14.91 1.10
CA ILE A 177 -16.14 16.26 0.95
C ILE A 177 -17.64 16.21 0.72
N CYS A 178 -18.12 15.40 -0.22
CA CYS A 178 -19.55 15.29 -0.51
C CYS A 178 -20.35 14.78 0.69
N GLU A 179 -19.87 13.72 1.35
CA GLU A 179 -20.57 13.13 2.51
C GLU A 179 -20.67 14.10 3.68
N PHE A 180 -19.67 14.96 3.87
CA PHE A 180 -19.63 15.94 4.95
C PHE A 180 -20.37 17.26 4.62
N LEU A 181 -20.22 17.79 3.40
CA LEU A 181 -20.63 19.16 3.06
C LEU A 181 -21.95 19.28 2.27
N SER A 182 -22.36 18.29 1.50
CA SER A 182 -23.48 18.45 0.54
C SER A 182 -24.81 18.87 1.18
N GLU A 183 -25.09 18.42 2.40
CA GLU A 183 -26.36 18.74 3.09
C GLU A 183 -26.29 20.01 3.95
N VAL A 184 -25.08 20.52 4.20
CA VAL A 184 -24.84 21.60 5.18
C VAL A 184 -24.39 22.91 4.54
N MET A 185 -24.00 22.90 3.27
CA MET A 185 -23.63 24.10 2.53
C MET A 185 -24.84 24.87 2.01
N HIS A 186 -24.71 26.19 1.94
CA HIS A 186 -25.77 27.08 1.45
C HIS A 186 -25.61 27.37 -0.04
N GLY A 187 -26.65 27.08 -0.83
CA GLY A 187 -26.69 27.47 -2.24
C GLY A 187 -25.76 26.68 -3.17
N GLU A 188 -25.19 25.57 -2.69
CA GLU A 188 -24.31 24.72 -3.47
C GLU A 188 -25.11 23.68 -4.27
N GLY A 189 -24.97 23.73 -5.60
CA GLY A 189 -25.44 22.66 -6.49
C GLY A 189 -24.35 21.60 -6.62
N ASP A 190 -23.45 21.78 -7.60
CA ASP A 190 -22.24 20.95 -7.73
C ASP A 190 -21.10 21.53 -6.89
N LEU A 191 -21.03 21.07 -5.63
CA LEU A 191 -20.01 21.48 -4.66
C LEU A 191 -18.58 21.24 -5.16
N LEU A 192 -18.31 20.11 -5.80
CA LEU A 192 -16.94 19.79 -6.25
C LEU A 192 -16.50 20.71 -7.38
N SER A 193 -17.42 21.04 -8.30
CA SER A 193 -17.15 21.99 -9.37
C SER A 193 -16.90 23.40 -8.81
N HIS A 194 -17.70 23.86 -7.84
CA HIS A 194 -17.47 25.16 -7.21
C HIS A 194 -16.13 25.20 -6.47
N LEU A 195 -15.79 24.18 -5.69
CA LEU A 195 -14.47 24.07 -5.05
C LEU A 195 -13.32 24.09 -6.06
N ALA A 196 -13.48 23.42 -7.21
CA ALA A 196 -12.48 23.44 -8.28
C ALA A 196 -12.29 24.84 -8.89
N ILE A 197 -13.37 25.62 -9.07
CA ILE A 197 -13.33 27.02 -9.52
C ILE A 197 -12.60 27.91 -8.50
N VAL A 198 -12.83 27.65 -7.22
CA VAL A 198 -12.13 28.33 -6.11
C VAL A 198 -10.65 27.89 -6.00
N GLY A 199 -10.22 26.88 -6.77
CA GLY A 199 -8.86 26.39 -6.78
C GLY A 199 -8.56 25.31 -5.74
N TYR A 200 -9.58 24.80 -5.04
CA TYR A 200 -9.44 23.67 -4.13
C TYR A 200 -9.55 22.35 -4.89
N LYS A 201 -8.43 21.63 -5.00
CA LYS A 201 -8.34 20.38 -5.77
C LYS A 201 -7.79 19.25 -4.92
N VAL A 202 -8.58 18.17 -4.86
CA VAL A 202 -8.23 16.90 -4.23
C VAL A 202 -8.33 15.78 -5.25
N THR A 203 -7.36 14.87 -5.24
CA THR A 203 -7.18 13.84 -6.27
C THR A 203 -7.03 12.43 -5.71
N TYR A 204 -6.81 12.27 -4.40
CA TYR A 204 -6.54 10.96 -3.83
C TYR A 204 -7.78 10.06 -3.89
N GLN A 205 -7.54 8.86 -4.41
CA GLN A 205 -8.46 7.75 -4.43
C GLN A 205 -7.71 6.49 -4.00
N GLN A 206 -8.21 5.83 -2.96
CA GLN A 206 -7.64 4.59 -2.45
C GLN A 206 -7.86 3.47 -3.47
N LEU A 207 -6.77 2.82 -3.85
CA LEU A 207 -6.82 1.72 -4.81
C LEU A 207 -7.44 0.49 -4.13
N PRO A 208 -8.40 -0.21 -4.76
CA PRO A 208 -8.98 -1.42 -4.17
C PRO A 208 -7.94 -2.49 -3.83
N LEU A 209 -6.85 -2.55 -4.59
CA LEU A 209 -5.75 -3.49 -4.37
C LEU A 209 -4.98 -3.23 -3.07
N ALA A 210 -5.00 -2.00 -2.54
CA ALA A 210 -4.39 -1.66 -1.25
C ALA A 210 -5.12 -2.27 -0.05
N GLU A 211 -6.36 -2.73 -0.24
CA GLU A 211 -7.15 -3.38 0.80
C GLU A 211 -7.15 -4.90 0.67
N TYR A 212 -6.56 -5.43 -0.40
CA TYR A 212 -6.56 -6.84 -0.70
C TYR A 212 -5.53 -7.58 0.17
N ASN A 213 -5.95 -8.72 0.73
CA ASN A 213 -5.08 -9.55 1.55
C ASN A 213 -4.27 -10.51 0.68
N PHE A 214 -2.99 -10.21 0.48
CA PHE A 214 -2.08 -11.05 -0.31
C PHE A 214 -1.57 -12.30 0.41
N ARG A 215 -1.90 -12.51 1.69
CA ARG A 215 -1.51 -13.73 2.41
C ARG A 215 -2.08 -14.96 1.71
N ILE A 216 -1.22 -15.96 1.52
CA ILE A 216 -1.60 -17.28 1.00
C ILE A 216 -1.86 -18.20 2.20
N THR A 217 -3.06 -18.76 2.23
CA THR A 217 -3.51 -19.76 3.21
C THR A 217 -3.77 -21.11 2.55
N SER A 218 -4.32 -21.08 1.33
CA SER A 218 -4.62 -22.24 0.51
C SER A 218 -4.14 -21.95 -0.91
N LEU A 219 -2.95 -22.45 -1.26
CA LEU A 219 -2.24 -22.07 -2.50
C LEU A 219 -3.13 -22.14 -3.75
N PHE A 220 -3.89 -23.22 -3.92
CA PHE A 220 -4.68 -23.45 -5.13
C PHE A 220 -6.00 -22.68 -5.19
N GLU A 221 -6.52 -22.23 -4.04
CA GLU A 221 -7.75 -21.43 -3.98
C GLU A 221 -7.41 -19.94 -4.06
N ASP A 222 -6.36 -19.53 -3.34
CA ASP A 222 -5.93 -18.13 -3.23
C ASP A 222 -5.33 -17.58 -4.54
N LEU A 223 -4.87 -18.44 -5.45
CA LEU A 223 -4.33 -18.03 -6.75
C LEU A 223 -5.40 -17.91 -7.86
N GLN A 224 -6.59 -18.48 -7.67
CA GLN A 224 -7.64 -18.57 -8.71
C GLN A 224 -8.15 -17.20 -9.17
N ASP A 225 -8.02 -16.18 -8.32
CA ASP A 225 -8.46 -14.82 -8.63
C ASP A 225 -7.43 -14.01 -9.43
N GLY A 226 -6.24 -14.58 -9.66
CA GLY A 226 -5.14 -14.00 -10.42
C GLY A 226 -4.47 -12.78 -9.76
N LEU A 227 -4.99 -12.24 -8.65
CA LEU A 227 -4.44 -11.05 -8.01
C LEU A 227 -3.11 -11.34 -7.32
N ARG A 228 -3.06 -12.43 -6.55
CA ARG A 228 -1.81 -12.87 -5.87
C ARG A 228 -0.74 -13.28 -6.87
N LEU A 229 -1.14 -13.93 -7.96
CA LEU A 229 -0.22 -14.29 -9.04
C LEU A 229 0.34 -13.04 -9.74
N GLY A 230 -0.54 -12.10 -10.12
CA GLY A 230 -0.13 -10.83 -10.70
C GLY A 230 0.80 -10.04 -9.78
N ARG A 231 0.55 -10.10 -8.47
CA ARG A 231 1.43 -9.49 -7.46
C ARG A 231 2.80 -10.15 -7.37
N ALA A 232 2.87 -11.48 -7.36
CA ALA A 232 4.14 -12.21 -7.37
C ALA A 232 4.97 -11.84 -8.62
N ILE A 233 4.32 -11.74 -9.79
CA ILE A 233 4.96 -11.31 -11.04
C ILE A 233 5.49 -9.88 -10.94
N GLN A 234 4.70 -8.94 -10.40
CA GLN A 234 5.14 -7.56 -10.18
C GLN A 234 6.45 -7.51 -9.38
N LEU A 235 6.51 -8.27 -8.27
CA LEU A 235 7.67 -8.27 -7.38
C LEU A 235 8.89 -8.89 -8.07
N LEU A 236 8.74 -10.05 -8.70
CA LEU A 236 9.84 -10.76 -9.37
C LEU A 236 10.37 -10.01 -10.59
N GLN A 237 9.55 -9.22 -11.28
CA GLN A 237 9.99 -8.43 -12.44
C GLN A 237 10.31 -6.97 -12.11
N SER A 238 10.00 -6.51 -10.89
CA SER A 238 10.02 -5.09 -10.53
C SER A 238 9.21 -4.20 -11.50
N ASP A 239 8.14 -4.75 -12.10
CA ASP A 239 7.29 -4.07 -13.08
C ASP A 239 5.92 -3.73 -12.47
N ALA A 240 5.76 -2.47 -12.09
CA ALA A 240 4.52 -1.91 -11.55
C ALA A 240 3.34 -1.87 -12.54
N SER A 241 3.58 -2.01 -13.84
CA SER A 241 2.55 -1.84 -14.85
C SER A 241 1.47 -2.92 -14.79
N ILE A 242 1.79 -4.11 -14.27
CA ILE A 242 0.81 -5.19 -14.09
C ILE A 242 -0.30 -4.79 -13.12
N VAL A 243 0.04 -4.10 -12.03
CA VAL A 243 -0.92 -3.67 -10.99
C VAL A 243 -2.03 -2.80 -11.58
N SER A 244 -1.67 -1.92 -12.53
CA SER A 244 -2.65 -1.04 -13.20
C SER A 244 -3.65 -1.78 -14.10
N LYS A 245 -3.39 -3.05 -14.43
CA LYS A 245 -4.22 -3.87 -15.33
C LYS A 245 -5.06 -4.91 -14.57
N LEU A 246 -4.75 -5.14 -13.30
CA LEU A 246 -5.51 -6.04 -12.43
C LEU A 246 -6.82 -5.38 -11.99
N MET A 247 -7.86 -6.20 -11.89
CA MET A 247 -9.19 -5.79 -11.45
C MET A 247 -9.43 -6.27 -10.02
N ALA A 248 -9.44 -5.33 -9.07
CA ALA A 248 -9.79 -5.56 -7.68
C ALA A 248 -11.05 -4.77 -7.28
N PRO A 249 -11.93 -5.32 -6.43
CA PRO A 249 -11.92 -6.70 -5.94
C PRO A 249 -12.29 -7.69 -7.05
N SER A 250 -11.68 -8.88 -7.01
CA SER A 250 -11.98 -9.97 -7.94
C SER A 250 -13.19 -10.78 -7.47
N ASP A 251 -14.33 -10.10 -7.42
CA ASP A 251 -15.60 -10.60 -6.86
C ASP A 251 -16.40 -11.51 -7.79
N ASN A 252 -15.93 -11.74 -9.02
CA ASN A 252 -16.60 -12.58 -10.00
C ASN A 252 -15.62 -13.29 -10.94
N SER A 253 -16.06 -14.39 -11.52
CA SER A 253 -15.24 -15.25 -12.38
C SER A 253 -14.70 -14.54 -13.63
N LYS A 254 -15.39 -13.52 -14.17
CA LYS A 254 -14.89 -12.74 -15.32
C LYS A 254 -13.68 -11.89 -14.94
N LYS A 255 -13.73 -11.21 -13.78
CA LYS A 255 -12.58 -10.46 -13.24
C LYS A 255 -11.43 -11.39 -12.90
N SER A 256 -11.71 -12.53 -12.28
CA SER A 256 -10.70 -13.54 -11.97
C SER A 256 -10.03 -14.08 -13.23
N LEU A 257 -10.81 -14.44 -14.25
CA LEU A 257 -10.29 -14.89 -15.54
C LEU A 257 -9.43 -13.81 -16.23
N HIS A 258 -9.90 -12.55 -16.22
CA HIS A 258 -9.13 -11.41 -16.73
C HIS A 258 -7.78 -11.28 -16.01
N ASN A 259 -7.78 -11.33 -14.68
CA ASN A 259 -6.57 -11.23 -13.87
C ASN A 259 -5.59 -12.38 -14.15
N CYS A 260 -6.07 -13.62 -14.20
CA CYS A 260 -5.27 -14.79 -14.60
C CYS A 260 -4.70 -14.61 -16.01
N GLY A 261 -5.52 -14.13 -16.95
CA GLY A 261 -5.08 -13.81 -18.33
C GLY A 261 -4.00 -12.74 -18.37
N VAL A 262 -4.13 -11.66 -17.59
CA VAL A 262 -3.10 -10.63 -17.44
C VAL A 262 -1.81 -11.24 -16.90
N ALA A 263 -1.87 -12.05 -15.84
CA ALA A 263 -0.71 -12.74 -15.29
C ALA A 263 0.00 -13.61 -16.37
N MET A 264 -0.74 -14.45 -17.10
CA MET A 264 -0.19 -15.28 -18.18
C MET A 264 0.48 -14.45 -19.27
N GLN A 265 -0.11 -13.32 -19.66
CA GLN A 265 0.48 -12.43 -20.66
C GLN A 265 1.83 -11.84 -20.20
N TYR A 266 1.95 -11.46 -18.93
CA TYR A 266 3.19 -10.93 -18.38
C TYR A 266 4.27 -12.01 -18.25
N LEU A 267 3.89 -13.22 -17.83
CA LEU A 267 4.80 -14.38 -17.80
C LEU A 267 5.36 -14.68 -19.19
N LYS A 268 4.48 -14.76 -20.20
CA LYS A 268 4.88 -14.98 -21.59
C LYS A 268 5.84 -13.90 -22.09
N LYS A 269 5.57 -12.63 -21.79
CA LYS A 269 6.44 -11.50 -22.16
C LYS A 269 7.83 -11.57 -21.50
N ALA A 270 7.91 -12.09 -20.29
CA ALA A 270 9.18 -12.31 -19.59
C ALA A 270 9.91 -13.60 -20.02
N GLY A 271 9.39 -14.32 -21.02
CA GLY A 271 10.01 -15.55 -21.53
C GLY A 271 9.78 -16.78 -20.65
N VAL A 272 8.81 -16.72 -19.72
CA VAL A 272 8.43 -17.87 -18.90
C VAL A 272 7.61 -18.85 -19.76
N PRO A 273 7.99 -20.13 -19.84
CA PRO A 273 7.20 -21.14 -20.54
C PRO A 273 5.83 -21.32 -19.89
N LEU A 274 4.77 -21.31 -20.70
CA LEU A 274 3.40 -21.60 -20.28
C LEU A 274 3.02 -23.03 -20.68
N SER A 275 3.90 -23.97 -20.37
CA SER A 275 3.66 -25.39 -20.56
C SER A 275 4.20 -26.16 -19.37
N ASP A 276 3.61 -27.32 -19.09
CA ASP A 276 4.16 -28.25 -18.12
C ASP A 276 5.35 -29.04 -18.71
N LYS A 277 5.84 -30.03 -17.94
CA LYS A 277 6.93 -30.92 -18.33
C LYS A 277 6.60 -31.82 -19.53
N ASP A 278 5.33 -32.13 -19.74
CA ASP A 278 4.84 -33.04 -20.77
C ASP A 278 4.44 -32.26 -22.06
N GLY A 279 4.55 -30.93 -22.02
CA GLY A 279 4.27 -30.03 -23.14
C GLY A 279 2.81 -29.59 -23.22
N VAL A 280 2.00 -29.87 -22.20
CA VAL A 280 0.62 -29.38 -22.10
C VAL A 280 0.63 -27.87 -21.94
N ILE A 281 -0.07 -27.17 -22.83
CA ILE A 281 -0.17 -25.71 -22.80
C ILE A 281 -1.05 -25.30 -21.63
N ILE A 282 -0.58 -24.37 -20.82
CA ILE A 282 -1.30 -23.87 -19.66
C ILE A 282 -1.99 -22.55 -20.03
N VAL A 283 -3.29 -22.48 -19.77
CA VAL A 283 -4.15 -21.32 -20.04
C VAL A 283 -4.67 -20.69 -18.74
N ALA A 284 -5.30 -19.52 -18.85
CA ALA A 284 -5.78 -18.77 -17.67
C ALA A 284 -6.89 -19.52 -16.93
N GLU A 285 -7.70 -20.28 -17.66
CA GLU A 285 -8.78 -21.11 -17.15
C GLU A 285 -8.28 -22.21 -16.22
N ASP A 286 -7.09 -22.76 -16.48
CA ASP A 286 -6.52 -23.83 -15.64
C ASP A 286 -6.23 -23.31 -14.22
N VAL A 287 -5.66 -22.10 -14.13
CA VAL A 287 -5.41 -21.43 -12.84
C VAL A 287 -6.73 -21.03 -12.17
N LEU A 288 -7.68 -20.48 -12.94
CA LEU A 288 -9.00 -20.08 -12.42
C LEU A 288 -9.76 -21.27 -11.84
N ASN A 289 -9.69 -22.43 -12.49
CA ASN A 289 -10.36 -23.66 -12.06
C ASN A 289 -9.61 -24.38 -10.94
N GLY A 290 -8.40 -23.92 -10.58
CA GLY A 290 -7.58 -24.52 -9.53
C GLY A 290 -6.93 -25.84 -9.93
N ASP A 291 -6.58 -26.03 -11.20
CA ASP A 291 -5.82 -27.19 -11.63
C ASP A 291 -4.47 -27.22 -10.91
N LYS A 292 -4.27 -28.22 -10.07
CA LYS A 292 -3.13 -28.28 -9.15
C LYS A 292 -1.82 -28.52 -9.89
N GLU A 293 -1.82 -29.39 -10.89
CA GLU A 293 -0.60 -29.79 -11.60
C GLU A 293 -0.13 -28.66 -12.52
N LEU A 294 -1.07 -28.03 -13.24
CA LEU A 294 -0.77 -26.92 -14.13
C LEU A 294 -0.43 -25.64 -13.35
N THR A 295 -1.11 -25.38 -12.23
CA THR A 295 -0.75 -24.25 -11.34
C THR A 295 0.65 -24.43 -10.75
N LEU A 296 0.99 -25.64 -10.25
CA LEU A 296 2.34 -25.93 -9.77
C LEU A 296 3.39 -25.78 -10.89
N SER A 297 3.06 -26.19 -12.10
CA SER A 297 3.94 -26.04 -13.26
C SER A 297 4.23 -24.56 -13.57
N ILE A 298 3.22 -23.68 -13.53
CA ILE A 298 3.43 -22.23 -13.66
C ILE A 298 4.30 -21.68 -12.53
N LEU A 299 4.00 -22.03 -11.27
CA LEU A 299 4.76 -21.53 -10.12
C LEU A 299 6.23 -21.97 -10.19
N TRP A 300 6.48 -23.20 -10.60
CA TRP A 300 7.82 -23.72 -10.85
C TRP A 300 8.52 -22.95 -11.98
N ASN A 301 7.84 -22.74 -13.11
CA ASN A 301 8.40 -21.96 -14.22
C ASN A 301 8.69 -20.51 -13.79
N MET A 302 7.84 -19.89 -12.97
CA MET A 302 8.12 -18.57 -12.39
C MET A 302 9.37 -18.57 -11.51
N PHE A 303 9.50 -19.56 -10.62
CA PHE A 303 10.67 -19.73 -9.77
C PHE A 303 11.95 -19.81 -10.62
N VAL A 304 11.96 -20.71 -11.61
CA VAL A 304 13.14 -20.97 -12.44
C VAL A 304 13.52 -19.77 -13.31
N TYR A 305 12.55 -19.11 -13.94
CA TYR A 305 12.82 -18.09 -14.95
C TYR A 305 12.87 -16.67 -14.40
N LEU A 306 12.21 -16.40 -13.27
CA LEU A 306 12.16 -15.06 -12.67
C LEU A 306 12.94 -14.97 -11.37
N GLN A 307 12.85 -15.97 -10.47
CA GLN A 307 13.50 -15.88 -9.15
C GLN A 307 14.96 -16.33 -9.16
N ILE A 308 15.30 -17.47 -9.77
CA ILE A 308 16.69 -17.96 -9.80
C ILE A 308 17.67 -16.94 -10.38
N PRO A 309 17.39 -16.24 -11.49
CA PRO A 309 18.31 -15.23 -12.01
C PRO A 309 18.58 -14.05 -11.06
N LEU A 310 17.68 -13.80 -10.10
CA LEU A 310 17.88 -12.78 -9.06
C LEU A 310 18.72 -13.28 -7.89
N LEU A 311 18.72 -14.60 -7.64
CA LEU A 311 19.45 -15.22 -6.53
C LEU A 311 20.86 -15.64 -6.93
N ILE A 312 21.10 -15.91 -8.21
CA ILE A 312 22.35 -16.51 -8.69
C ILE A 312 22.96 -15.66 -9.79
N ASN A 313 24.12 -15.07 -9.48
CA ASN A 313 24.94 -14.42 -10.49
C ASN A 313 25.68 -15.49 -11.33
N LYS A 314 25.29 -15.57 -12.61
CA LYS A 314 25.87 -16.51 -13.57
C LYS A 314 27.39 -16.39 -13.69
N THR A 315 27.93 -15.17 -13.73
CA THR A 315 29.37 -14.98 -13.96
C THR A 315 30.15 -15.42 -12.74
N LEU A 316 29.72 -15.02 -11.55
CA LEU A 316 30.36 -15.43 -10.29
C LEU A 316 30.32 -16.96 -10.12
N LEU A 317 29.17 -17.60 -10.41
CA LEU A 317 29.07 -19.05 -10.31
C LEU A 317 30.00 -19.76 -11.31
N ALA A 318 30.14 -19.23 -12.53
CA ALA A 318 31.04 -19.79 -13.53
C ALA A 318 32.52 -19.64 -13.13
N ASP A 319 32.92 -18.46 -12.67
CA ASP A 319 34.26 -18.16 -12.18
C ASP A 319 34.63 -19.05 -10.99
N GLU A 320 33.67 -19.27 -10.09
CA GLU A 320 33.87 -20.10 -8.92
C GLU A 320 34.01 -21.58 -9.29
N ILE A 321 33.14 -22.10 -10.18
CA ILE A 321 33.29 -23.46 -10.73
C ILE A 321 34.67 -23.63 -11.38
N ALA A 322 35.12 -22.63 -12.16
CA ALA A 322 36.42 -22.64 -12.79
C ALA A 322 37.56 -22.62 -11.76
N SER A 323 37.42 -21.88 -10.65
CA SER A 323 38.43 -21.87 -9.58
C SER A 323 38.52 -23.21 -8.83
N VAL A 324 37.39 -23.89 -8.63
CA VAL A 324 37.34 -25.15 -7.87
C VAL A 324 37.76 -26.34 -8.73
N LYS A 325 37.45 -26.35 -10.04
CA LYS A 325 37.74 -27.47 -10.96
C LYS A 325 38.86 -27.23 -11.97
N GLY A 326 39.31 -25.98 -12.15
CA GLY A 326 40.32 -25.62 -13.15
C GLY A 326 39.84 -25.65 -14.61
N CYS A 327 38.52 -25.66 -14.87
CA CYS A 327 37.95 -25.70 -16.22
C CYS A 327 37.08 -24.49 -16.52
N ASP A 328 37.35 -23.82 -17.65
CA ASP A 328 36.58 -22.67 -18.13
C ASP A 328 35.26 -23.14 -18.79
N MET A 329 34.12 -22.61 -18.34
CA MET A 329 32.80 -23.01 -18.83
C MET A 329 31.88 -21.80 -19.09
N SER A 330 31.31 -21.72 -20.30
CA SER A 330 30.37 -20.66 -20.68
C SER A 330 28.91 -21.02 -20.38
N ILE A 331 28.20 -20.20 -19.59
CA ILE A 331 26.75 -20.37 -19.30
C ILE A 331 25.91 -19.72 -20.39
N ARG A 332 25.11 -20.50 -21.13
CA ARG A 332 24.30 -19.99 -22.25
C ARG A 332 22.84 -19.65 -21.91
N ASN A 333 22.14 -20.42 -21.07
CA ASN A 333 20.69 -20.26 -20.78
C ASN A 333 20.32 -20.51 -19.31
N ILE A 334 19.09 -20.13 -18.91
CA ILE A 334 18.56 -20.28 -17.52
C ILE A 334 18.49 -21.74 -17.06
N VAL A 335 18.09 -22.67 -17.93
CA VAL A 335 18.09 -24.12 -17.64
C VAL A 335 19.50 -24.60 -17.27
N HIS A 336 20.54 -23.98 -17.82
CA HIS A 336 21.91 -24.29 -17.43
C HIS A 336 22.24 -23.79 -16.03
N ILE A 337 21.62 -22.73 -15.49
CA ILE A 337 21.94 -22.24 -14.13
C ILE A 337 21.68 -23.33 -13.09
N LEU A 338 20.50 -23.96 -13.11
CA LEU A 338 20.16 -25.04 -12.20
C LEU A 338 21.11 -26.23 -12.37
N ASN A 339 21.38 -26.63 -13.61
CA ASN A 339 22.34 -27.69 -13.89
C ASN A 339 23.76 -27.33 -13.44
N TYR A 340 24.14 -26.06 -13.44
CA TYR A 340 25.43 -25.58 -12.95
C TYR A 340 25.48 -25.54 -11.43
N VAL A 341 24.39 -25.17 -10.73
CA VAL A 341 24.29 -25.27 -9.26
C VAL A 341 24.44 -26.72 -8.81
N VAL A 342 23.76 -27.62 -9.51
CA VAL A 342 23.94 -29.06 -9.39
C VAL A 342 25.40 -29.39 -9.67
N GLN A 343 25.93 -29.13 -10.86
CA GLN A 343 27.31 -29.46 -11.22
C GLN A 343 28.39 -28.89 -10.26
N TYR A 344 28.14 -27.73 -9.67
CA TYR A 344 28.98 -27.12 -8.66
C TYR A 344 28.96 -27.94 -7.36
N SER A 345 27.76 -28.23 -6.85
CA SER A 345 27.59 -29.05 -5.64
C SER A 345 27.99 -30.52 -5.83
N LEU A 346 27.70 -31.11 -7.01
CA LEU A 346 28.00 -32.51 -7.36
C LEU A 346 29.49 -32.81 -7.50
N GLN A 347 30.18 -32.02 -8.33
CA GLN A 347 31.48 -32.40 -8.85
C GLN A 347 32.60 -31.48 -8.34
N ALA A 348 32.30 -30.27 -7.86
CA ALA A 348 33.35 -29.35 -7.42
C ALA A 348 33.64 -29.53 -5.93
N ILE A 349 32.57 -29.48 -5.11
CA ILE A 349 32.67 -29.57 -3.66
C ILE A 349 32.45 -31.01 -3.19
N GLY A 350 31.43 -31.71 -3.70
CA GLY A 350 31.16 -33.10 -3.33
C GLY A 350 32.39 -34.01 -3.48
N GLU A 351 33.11 -33.91 -4.62
CA GLU A 351 34.34 -34.67 -4.86
C GLU A 351 35.45 -34.37 -3.85
N LYS A 352 35.61 -33.13 -3.38
CA LYS A 352 36.59 -32.78 -2.33
C LYS A 352 36.31 -33.48 -1.02
N PHE A 353 35.05 -33.78 -0.73
CA PHE A 353 34.61 -34.46 0.50
C PHE A 353 34.24 -35.94 0.25
N GLY A 354 34.50 -36.48 -0.94
CA GLY A 354 34.20 -37.88 -1.29
C GLY A 354 32.70 -38.21 -1.40
N ILE A 355 31.83 -37.20 -1.57
CA ILE A 355 30.38 -37.36 -1.70
C ILE A 355 30.00 -37.21 -3.17
N LYS A 356 29.47 -38.29 -3.75
CA LYS A 356 28.86 -38.24 -5.07
C LYS A 356 27.42 -37.79 -4.93
N VAL A 357 27.11 -36.67 -5.55
CA VAL A 357 25.75 -36.16 -5.68
C VAL A 357 25.48 -36.27 -7.18
N ASP A 358 24.37 -36.86 -7.62
CA ASP A 358 24.07 -37.06 -9.05
C ASP A 358 22.97 -36.14 -9.59
N ASP A 359 22.14 -35.61 -8.70
CA ASP A 359 21.02 -34.71 -8.97
C ASP A 359 20.59 -33.99 -7.68
N PHE A 360 19.53 -33.17 -7.76
CA PHE A 360 18.95 -32.55 -6.56
C PHE A 360 18.37 -33.58 -5.57
N SER A 361 18.00 -34.80 -6.01
CA SER A 361 17.50 -35.84 -5.10
C SER A 361 18.61 -36.38 -4.19
N SER A 362 19.85 -36.37 -4.68
CA SER A 362 21.04 -36.73 -3.94
C SER A 362 21.39 -35.71 -2.83
N MET A 363 20.77 -34.52 -2.82
CA MET A 363 20.92 -33.52 -1.75
C MET A 363 19.96 -33.72 -0.57
N VAL A 364 18.98 -34.63 -0.69
CA VAL A 364 17.91 -34.82 0.29
C VAL A 364 18.41 -35.40 1.62
N ASP A 365 19.51 -36.15 1.59
CA ASP A 365 20.12 -36.72 2.81
C ASP A 365 20.91 -35.69 3.64
N GLY A 366 21.00 -34.44 3.16
CA GLY A 366 21.62 -33.32 3.84
C GLY A 366 23.16 -33.33 3.83
N LYS A 367 23.82 -34.40 3.35
CA LYS A 367 25.28 -34.50 3.39
C LYS A 367 25.94 -33.52 2.42
N ALA A 368 25.39 -33.41 1.21
CA ALA A 368 25.87 -32.46 0.21
C ALA A 368 25.74 -31.00 0.68
N LEU A 369 24.62 -30.66 1.33
CA LEU A 369 24.39 -29.34 1.93
C LEU A 369 25.37 -29.06 3.06
N LYS A 370 25.66 -30.07 3.89
CA LYS A 370 26.68 -29.94 4.94
C LYS A 370 28.06 -29.66 4.35
N CYS A 371 28.49 -30.39 3.32
CA CYS A 371 29.77 -30.13 2.65
C CYS A 371 29.86 -28.72 2.04
N LEU A 372 28.76 -28.21 1.48
CA LEU A 372 28.68 -26.83 1.01
C LEU A 372 28.90 -25.83 2.16
N VAL A 373 28.21 -26.02 3.28
CA VAL A 373 28.36 -25.16 4.46
C VAL A 373 29.79 -25.25 5.02
N ASP A 374 30.32 -26.46 5.18
CA ASP A 374 31.68 -26.68 5.69
C ASP A 374 32.75 -26.08 4.75
N PHE A 375 32.53 -26.07 3.43
CA PHE A 375 33.44 -25.45 2.47
C PHE A 375 33.50 -23.92 2.60
N TYR A 376 32.37 -23.26 2.90
CA TYR A 376 32.31 -21.80 3.01
C TYR A 376 32.55 -21.27 4.43
N PHE A 377 32.25 -22.07 5.45
CA PHE A 377 32.21 -21.62 6.84
C PHE A 377 33.09 -22.45 7.79
N GLY A 378 33.76 -23.50 7.30
CA GLY A 378 34.76 -24.25 8.07
C GLY A 378 36.09 -23.50 8.22
N ASP A 379 36.83 -23.78 9.29
CA ASP A 379 37.99 -23.05 9.83
C ASP A 379 39.26 -22.93 8.94
N GLU A 380 39.16 -22.54 7.66
CA GLU A 380 40.27 -21.97 6.88
C GLU A 380 39.83 -20.81 5.96
N PRO A 381 40.68 -19.77 5.75
CA PRO A 381 40.26 -18.47 5.27
C PRO A 381 40.17 -18.44 3.74
N HIS A 382 39.04 -18.85 3.19
CA HIS A 382 38.70 -18.54 1.80
C HIS A 382 37.50 -17.61 1.79
N GLY A 383 37.80 -16.31 1.87
CA GLY A 383 36.79 -15.26 1.78
C GLY A 383 36.10 -15.30 0.42
N CYS A 384 34.81 -15.62 0.39
CA CYS A 384 33.96 -15.36 -0.77
C CYS A 384 32.52 -15.06 -0.32
N ASN A 385 32.09 -13.82 -0.55
CA ASN A 385 30.72 -13.35 -0.35
C ASN A 385 29.88 -13.73 -1.59
N ILE A 386 29.29 -14.93 -1.59
CA ILE A 386 28.40 -15.39 -2.69
C ILE A 386 26.98 -14.87 -2.50
N PHE A 387 26.63 -14.55 -1.26
CA PHE A 387 25.46 -13.75 -0.97
C PHE A 387 25.87 -12.30 -1.18
N GLU A 388 25.55 -11.73 -2.34
CA GLU A 388 25.30 -10.29 -2.37
C GLU A 388 24.32 -10.02 -1.22
N VAL A 389 24.70 -9.09 -0.34
CA VAL A 389 23.75 -8.49 0.58
C VAL A 389 22.67 -7.88 -0.30
N VAL A 390 21.64 -8.68 -0.57
CA VAL A 390 20.38 -8.22 -1.14
C VAL A 390 20.04 -7.01 -0.29
N PRO A 391 19.86 -5.82 -0.88
CA PRO A 391 19.47 -4.65 -0.10
C PRO A 391 18.34 -5.10 0.82
N HIS A 392 18.44 -4.78 2.11
CA HIS A 392 17.51 -5.15 3.18
C HIS A 392 16.04 -4.69 2.95
N HIS A 393 15.65 -4.43 1.72
CA HIS A 393 14.33 -4.02 1.26
C HIS A 393 13.51 -5.17 0.63
N LEU A 394 14.04 -6.40 0.53
CA LEU A 394 13.27 -7.56 0.00
C LEU A 394 13.01 -8.67 1.01
N TYR A 395 13.43 -8.51 2.27
CA TYR A 395 13.08 -9.44 3.35
C TYR A 395 12.58 -8.67 4.56
N GLY A 396 11.26 -8.68 4.74
CA GLY A 396 10.58 -8.06 5.87
C GLY A 396 9.05 -8.10 5.75
N PHE A 397 8.50 -9.32 5.84
CA PHE A 397 7.08 -9.67 6.06
C PHE A 397 6.06 -9.47 4.92
#